data_AF-A0A1Q6RDA8-F1
#
_entry.id   AF-A0A1Q6RDA8-F1
#
_cell.length_a   1.000
_cell.length_b   1.000
_cell.length_c   1.000
_cell.angle_alpha   90.00
_cell.angle_beta   90.00
_cell.angle_gamma   90.00
#
_symmetry.space_group_name_H-M   'P 1'
#
loop_
_entity.id
_entity.type
_entity.pdbx_description
1 polymer ?
#
loop_
_entity_poly.entity_id
_entity_poly.type
_entity_poly.pdbx_seq_one_letter_code
_entity_poly.pdbx_strand_id
1 'polypeptide(L)'
;MFMNRVGAQFQCEGVTYTIGGKVCANDASDYEGLYGTITEIRDGDDRETENDTPDIYCSFMPPVLADDIKAIESRFSQLYRREMHLEDIGLDTVIMAPDMLKVLEPIPSWQKLTIYIIREDWAFGGDYGEDFSLTTTPDMAKYILTKLVTEQLESGYVSEWTDLPDWEMECTPRRYECGLHDSYYENHYKVCIEEQELPIDDTAVRSLLDNQLRRYFAEQIEGWGELEGLTEQQITEMVAAPNVPQRIRRQLEKNGFLMDSFWESVARASFDLVREYKEKLI
;
A
#
# COMPACT_ATOMS: atom_id res chain seq x y z
N MET A 1 7.75 -23.02 -26.77
CA MET A 1 8.65 -22.04 -26.12
C MET A 1 8.75 -22.37 -24.65
N PHE A 2 9.96 -22.40 -24.10
CA PHE A 2 10.23 -22.77 -22.71
C PHE A 2 11.09 -21.69 -22.03
N MET A 3 10.69 -21.24 -20.84
CA MET A 3 11.38 -20.20 -20.07
C MET A 3 11.51 -20.59 -18.59
N ASN A 4 12.73 -20.67 -18.08
CA ASN A 4 13.00 -20.98 -16.66
C ASN A 4 14.12 -20.13 -16.04
N ARG A 5 14.59 -19.10 -16.76
CA ARG A 5 15.66 -18.23 -16.27
C ARG A 5 15.06 -17.07 -15.49
N VAL A 6 15.45 -16.91 -14.22
CA VAL A 6 15.04 -15.79 -13.35
C VAL A 6 15.23 -14.44 -14.06
N GLY A 7 14.19 -13.61 -14.00
CA GLY A 7 14.13 -12.31 -14.66
C GLY A 7 13.72 -12.34 -16.13
N ALA A 8 13.58 -13.52 -16.75
CA ALA A 8 13.04 -13.62 -18.10
C ALA A 8 11.54 -13.27 -18.09
N GLN A 9 11.11 -12.49 -19.09
CA GLN A 9 9.77 -11.91 -19.17
C GLN A 9 8.97 -12.49 -20.34
N PHE A 10 7.70 -12.77 -20.10
CA PHE A 10 6.74 -13.28 -21.05
C PHE A 10 5.48 -12.41 -21.02
N GLN A 11 5.03 -11.93 -22.18
CA GLN A 11 3.81 -11.12 -22.27
C GLN A 11 2.65 -11.96 -22.80
N CYS A 12 1.52 -11.92 -22.09
CA CYS A 12 0.28 -12.57 -22.48
C CYS A 12 -0.90 -11.68 -22.07
N GLU A 13 -1.80 -11.40 -23.00
CA GLU A 13 -3.02 -10.60 -22.78
C GLU A 13 -2.77 -9.22 -22.11
N GLY A 14 -1.63 -8.60 -22.40
CA GLY A 14 -1.24 -7.31 -21.83
C GLY A 14 -0.66 -7.38 -20.41
N VAL A 15 -0.51 -8.58 -19.85
CA VAL A 15 0.14 -8.83 -18.55
C VAL A 15 1.56 -9.35 -18.79
N THR A 16 2.52 -8.87 -18.00
CA THR A 16 3.91 -9.33 -18.05
C THR A 16 4.19 -10.31 -16.91
N TYR A 17 4.45 -11.57 -17.26
CA TYR A 17 4.86 -12.61 -16.34
C TYR A 17 6.38 -12.70 -16.32
N THR A 18 6.97 -12.72 -15.13
CA THR A 18 8.44 -12.76 -14.96
C THR A 18 8.81 -14.01 -14.18
N ILE A 19 9.78 -14.79 -14.65
CA ILE A 19 10.32 -15.92 -13.87
C ILE A 19 10.96 -15.40 -12.58
N GLY A 20 10.57 -15.98 -11.45
CA GLY A 20 10.87 -15.49 -10.10
C GLY A 20 9.94 -14.36 -9.62
N GLY A 21 9.00 -13.93 -10.47
CA GLY A 21 7.97 -12.94 -10.14
C GLY A 21 6.95 -13.49 -9.15
N LYS A 22 6.40 -12.61 -8.32
CA LYS A 22 5.41 -12.94 -7.29
C LYS A 22 4.01 -12.95 -7.89
N VAL A 23 3.20 -13.93 -7.49
CA VAL A 23 1.82 -14.10 -7.95
C VAL A 23 0.90 -14.49 -6.81
N CYS A 24 -0.38 -14.24 -7.01
CA CYS A 24 -1.47 -14.78 -6.20
C CYS A 24 -2.45 -15.51 -7.12
N ALA A 25 -2.89 -16.71 -6.74
CA ALA A 25 -3.97 -17.41 -7.41
C ALA A 25 -5.31 -16.75 -7.09
N ASN A 26 -6.11 -16.46 -8.11
CA ASN A 26 -7.42 -15.82 -7.96
C ASN A 26 -8.57 -16.84 -7.95
N ASP A 27 -9.80 -16.34 -8.01
CA ASP A 27 -11.05 -17.11 -7.94
C ASP A 27 -11.31 -18.02 -9.15
N ALA A 28 -10.53 -17.89 -10.23
CA ALA A 28 -10.56 -18.83 -11.35
C ALA A 28 -9.75 -20.11 -11.08
N SER A 29 -9.06 -20.22 -9.93
CA SER A 29 -8.23 -21.37 -9.56
C SER A 29 -8.75 -22.09 -8.32
N ASP A 30 -8.60 -23.42 -8.27
CA ASP A 30 -8.78 -24.18 -7.02
C ASP A 30 -7.76 -23.78 -5.93
N TYR A 31 -6.62 -23.22 -6.34
CA TYR A 31 -5.56 -22.70 -5.48
C TYR A 31 -5.81 -21.25 -5.02
N GLU A 32 -7.02 -20.69 -5.24
CA GLU A 32 -7.40 -19.33 -4.85
C GLU A 32 -6.87 -18.91 -3.47
N GLY A 33 -6.25 -17.73 -3.41
CA GLY A 33 -5.73 -17.13 -2.18
C GLY A 33 -4.31 -17.58 -1.84
N LEU A 34 -3.71 -18.50 -2.61
CA LEU A 34 -2.31 -18.87 -2.43
C LEU A 34 -1.36 -17.89 -3.10
N TYR A 35 -0.26 -17.61 -2.40
CA TYR A 35 0.79 -16.72 -2.85
C TYR A 35 2.04 -17.52 -3.20
N GLY A 36 2.66 -17.18 -4.32
CA GLY A 36 3.76 -17.99 -4.85
C GLY A 36 4.67 -17.23 -5.78
N THR A 37 5.53 -17.98 -6.44
CA THR A 37 6.45 -17.47 -7.46
C THR A 37 6.35 -18.28 -8.73
N ILE A 38 6.50 -17.60 -9.86
CA ILE A 38 6.57 -18.25 -11.18
C ILE A 38 7.94 -18.90 -11.30
N THR A 39 8.00 -20.21 -11.48
CA THR A 39 9.25 -20.97 -11.62
C THR A 39 9.60 -21.19 -13.09
N GLU A 40 8.57 -21.35 -13.94
CA GLU A 40 8.74 -21.72 -15.33
C GLU A 40 7.50 -21.33 -16.15
N ILE A 41 7.69 -21.04 -17.44
CA ILE A 41 6.61 -20.80 -18.40
C ILE A 41 6.86 -21.66 -19.63
N ARG A 42 5.83 -22.41 -20.05
CA ARG A 42 5.83 -23.18 -21.29
C ARG A 42 4.69 -22.74 -22.19
N ASP A 43 4.95 -22.66 -23.48
CA ASP A 43 3.98 -22.28 -24.50
C ASP A 43 4.16 -23.12 -25.78
N GLY A 44 3.12 -23.24 -26.61
CA GLY A 44 3.11 -24.09 -27.80
C GLY A 44 3.36 -25.56 -27.49
N ASP A 45 4.24 -26.20 -28.27
CA ASP A 45 4.52 -27.65 -28.17
C ASP A 45 5.19 -28.08 -26.85
N ASP A 46 5.70 -27.12 -26.06
CA ASP A 46 6.33 -27.40 -24.76
C ASP A 46 5.30 -27.52 -23.62
N ARG A 47 4.02 -27.21 -23.85
CA ARG A 47 2.95 -27.29 -22.85
C ARG A 47 2.66 -28.74 -22.44
N GLU A 48 2.32 -28.93 -21.17
CA GLU A 48 1.83 -30.19 -20.59
C GLU A 48 0.30 -30.24 -20.49
N THR A 49 -0.39 -29.10 -20.52
CA THR A 49 -1.86 -29.07 -20.56
C THR A 49 -2.40 -28.99 -21.99
N GLU A 50 -3.65 -29.43 -22.18
CA GLU A 50 -4.36 -29.31 -23.46
C GLU A 50 -4.95 -27.90 -23.67
N ASN A 51 -4.70 -26.95 -22.75
CA ASN A 51 -5.23 -25.60 -22.86
C ASN A 51 -4.52 -24.83 -23.99
N ASP A 52 -5.25 -23.91 -24.61
CA ASP A 52 -4.69 -23.04 -25.65
C ASP A 52 -3.78 -21.94 -25.06
N THR A 53 -3.88 -21.72 -23.75
CA THR A 53 -3.08 -20.75 -22.98
C THR A 53 -1.73 -21.34 -22.57
N PRO A 54 -0.72 -20.49 -22.30
CA PRO A 54 0.58 -20.95 -21.80
C PRO A 54 0.45 -21.56 -20.40
N ASP A 55 1.27 -22.57 -20.14
CA ASP A 55 1.41 -23.21 -18.83
C ASP A 55 2.37 -22.39 -17.96
N ILE A 56 1.85 -21.77 -16.91
CA ILE A 56 2.64 -21.01 -15.95
C ILE A 56 2.83 -21.86 -14.70
N TYR A 57 4.03 -22.38 -14.51
CA TYR A 57 4.38 -23.17 -13.33
C TYR A 57 4.64 -22.25 -12.15
N CYS A 58 3.96 -22.53 -11.05
CA CYS A 58 4.05 -21.79 -9.81
C CYS A 58 4.47 -22.71 -8.66
N SER A 59 5.30 -22.18 -7.76
CA SER A 59 5.54 -22.74 -6.44
C SER A 59 4.84 -21.83 -5.42
N PHE A 60 3.82 -22.35 -4.75
CA PHE A 60 3.02 -21.66 -3.76
C PHE A 60 3.53 -21.91 -2.34
N MET A 61 3.49 -20.87 -1.51
CA MET A 61 3.76 -20.98 -0.08
C MET A 61 2.57 -21.62 0.63
N PRO A 62 2.79 -22.55 1.58
CA PRO A 62 1.72 -23.06 2.42
C PRO A 62 1.03 -21.93 3.18
N PRO A 63 -0.31 -21.87 3.20
CA PRO A 63 -1.03 -20.88 3.98
C PRO A 63 -0.78 -21.12 5.48
N VAL A 64 -0.67 -20.04 6.25
CA VAL A 64 -0.38 -20.10 7.69
C VAL A 64 -1.57 -19.70 8.55
N LEU A 65 -2.57 -19.01 7.98
CA LEU A 65 -3.76 -18.60 8.69
C LEU A 65 -4.78 -19.73 8.70
N ALA A 66 -5.38 -19.99 9.86
CA ALA A 66 -6.28 -21.13 10.05
C ALA A 66 -7.50 -21.10 9.10
N ASP A 67 -8.00 -19.90 8.77
CA ASP A 67 -9.14 -19.76 7.85
C ASP A 67 -8.74 -20.01 6.39
N ASP A 68 -7.54 -19.59 5.98
CA ASP A 68 -7.01 -19.87 4.65
C ASP A 68 -6.73 -21.37 4.46
N ILE A 69 -6.19 -22.03 5.49
CA ILE A 69 -5.98 -23.49 5.51
C ILE A 69 -7.32 -24.22 5.36
N LYS A 70 -8.33 -23.86 6.15
CA LYS A 70 -9.67 -24.47 6.04
C LYS A 70 -10.30 -24.21 4.68
N ALA A 71 -10.13 -23.02 4.11
CA ALA A 71 -10.68 -22.68 2.80
C ALA A 71 -10.11 -23.58 1.71
N ILE A 72 -8.78 -23.76 1.67
CA ILE A 72 -8.15 -24.62 0.66
C ILE A 72 -8.47 -26.11 0.89
N GLU A 73 -8.42 -26.59 2.14
CA GLU A 73 -8.79 -27.98 2.47
C GLU A 73 -10.23 -28.27 2.06
N SER A 74 -11.16 -27.33 2.29
CA SER A 74 -12.56 -27.49 1.89
C SER A 74 -12.71 -27.54 0.37
N ARG A 75 -12.07 -26.63 -0.38
CA ARG A 75 -12.10 -26.63 -1.86
C ARG A 75 -11.56 -27.94 -2.41
N PHE A 76 -10.39 -28.38 -1.95
CA PHE A 76 -9.78 -29.63 -2.41
C PHE A 76 -10.57 -30.87 -1.96
N SER A 77 -11.14 -30.87 -0.75
CA SER A 77 -11.99 -31.97 -0.29
C SER A 77 -13.23 -32.13 -1.16
N GLN A 78 -13.84 -31.02 -1.58
CA GLN A 78 -14.97 -31.02 -2.50
C GLN A 78 -14.56 -31.51 -3.90
N LEU A 79 -13.42 -31.03 -4.41
CA LEU A 79 -12.89 -31.40 -5.72
C LEU A 79 -12.60 -32.91 -5.80
N TYR A 80 -11.91 -33.46 -4.81
CA TYR A 80 -11.54 -34.89 -4.77
C TYR A 80 -12.61 -35.79 -4.13
N ARG A 81 -13.70 -35.21 -3.60
CA ARG A 81 -14.81 -35.91 -2.91
C ARG A 81 -14.33 -36.83 -1.78
N ARG A 82 -13.28 -36.41 -1.07
CA ARG A 82 -12.73 -37.06 0.12
C ARG A 82 -12.18 -35.99 1.04
N GLU A 83 -12.00 -36.32 2.32
CA GLU A 83 -11.28 -35.42 3.23
C GLU A 83 -9.84 -35.24 2.73
N MET A 84 -9.44 -33.98 2.55
CA MET A 84 -8.12 -33.55 2.13
C MET A 84 -7.56 -32.62 3.19
N HIS A 85 -6.31 -32.85 3.59
CA HIS A 85 -5.56 -31.93 4.43
C HIS A 85 -4.53 -31.16 3.62
N LEU A 86 -4.02 -30.05 4.16
CA LEU A 86 -3.01 -29.24 3.48
C LEU A 86 -1.78 -30.06 3.05
N GLU A 87 -1.39 -31.06 3.84
CA GLU A 87 -0.28 -31.99 3.53
C GLU A 87 -0.54 -32.88 2.31
N ASP A 88 -1.80 -33.07 1.92
CA ASP A 88 -2.20 -33.85 0.75
C ASP A 88 -2.20 -33.02 -0.55
N ILE A 89 -1.98 -31.71 -0.47
CA ILE A 89 -2.11 -30.76 -1.59
C ILE A 89 -0.70 -30.40 -2.09
N GLY A 90 -0.44 -30.66 -3.38
CA GLY A 90 0.84 -30.30 -4.00
C GLY A 90 0.95 -28.80 -4.27
N LEU A 91 1.98 -28.15 -3.72
CA LEU A 91 2.16 -26.69 -3.85
C LEU A 91 3.40 -26.28 -4.67
N ASP A 92 4.36 -27.19 -4.89
CA ASP A 92 5.67 -26.84 -5.44
C ASP A 92 5.70 -26.72 -6.98
N THR A 93 4.79 -27.39 -7.68
CA THR A 93 4.78 -27.46 -9.15
C THR A 93 3.34 -27.46 -9.64
N VAL A 94 2.69 -26.32 -9.48
CA VAL A 94 1.29 -26.13 -9.88
C VAL A 94 1.26 -25.42 -11.23
N ILE A 95 0.58 -26.03 -12.21
CA ILE A 95 0.37 -25.44 -13.53
C ILE A 95 -0.85 -24.53 -13.47
N MET A 96 -0.66 -23.27 -13.84
CA MET A 96 -1.69 -22.24 -13.84
C MET A 96 -1.86 -21.66 -15.23
N ALA A 97 -3.09 -21.35 -15.60
CA ALA A 97 -3.37 -20.51 -16.76
C ALA A 97 -3.20 -19.02 -16.40
N PRO A 98 -2.94 -18.14 -17.39
CA PRO A 98 -2.77 -16.70 -17.15
C PRO A 98 -3.93 -16.04 -16.40
N ASP A 99 -5.17 -16.38 -16.75
CA ASP A 99 -6.39 -15.82 -16.15
C ASP A 99 -6.59 -16.25 -14.69
N MET A 100 -5.93 -17.32 -14.24
CA MET A 100 -5.95 -17.81 -12.87
C MET A 100 -4.98 -17.07 -11.93
N LEU A 101 -4.14 -16.19 -12.49
CA LEU A 101 -3.06 -15.53 -11.75
C LEU A 101 -3.25 -14.01 -11.71
N LYS A 102 -3.01 -13.46 -10.52
CA LYS A 102 -2.75 -12.04 -10.33
C LYS A 102 -1.26 -11.84 -10.11
N VAL A 103 -0.60 -11.14 -11.04
CA VAL A 103 0.80 -10.72 -10.88
C VAL A 103 0.90 -9.65 -9.79
N LEU A 104 1.83 -9.84 -8.87
CA LEU A 104 2.13 -8.90 -7.80
C LEU A 104 3.35 -8.09 -8.22
N GLU A 105 3.12 -7.07 -9.05
CA GLU A 105 4.18 -6.22 -9.57
C GLU A 105 4.84 -5.39 -8.44
N PRO A 106 6.18 -5.29 -8.44
CA PRO A 106 6.85 -4.37 -7.54
C PRO A 106 6.53 -2.93 -7.95
N ILE A 107 6.14 -2.10 -6.98
CA ILE A 107 5.97 -0.66 -7.21
C ILE A 107 7.32 -0.08 -7.67
N PRO A 108 7.38 0.73 -8.74
CA PRO A 108 8.62 1.31 -9.21
C PRO A 108 9.33 2.08 -8.10
N SER A 109 10.66 1.94 -8.02
CA SER A 109 11.45 2.51 -6.93
C SER A 109 11.39 4.04 -6.83
N TRP A 110 11.01 4.72 -7.92
CA TRP A 110 10.84 6.17 -7.99
C TRP A 110 9.45 6.64 -7.54
N GLN A 111 8.48 5.74 -7.38
CA GLN A 111 7.10 6.07 -7.01
C GLN A 111 6.91 5.88 -5.50
N LYS A 112 7.48 6.81 -4.75
CA LYS A 112 7.50 6.80 -3.28
C LYS A 112 7.08 8.14 -2.72
N LEU A 113 6.40 8.10 -1.58
CA LEU A 113 6.08 9.26 -0.77
C LEU A 113 6.83 9.18 0.55
N THR A 114 7.58 10.22 0.90
CA THR A 114 8.14 10.35 2.25
C THR A 114 7.02 10.63 3.24
N ILE A 115 6.92 9.77 4.26
CA ILE A 115 6.04 9.94 5.41
C ILE A 115 6.88 10.06 6.67
N TYR A 116 6.34 10.78 7.65
CA TYR A 116 6.91 10.93 8.98
C TYR A 116 5.99 10.24 9.98
N ILE A 117 6.56 9.33 10.76
CA ILE A 117 5.88 8.60 11.82
C ILE A 117 6.35 9.18 13.14
N ILE A 118 5.43 9.68 13.94
CA ILE A 118 5.72 10.17 15.29
C ILE A 118 5.30 9.05 16.23
N ARG A 119 6.25 8.32 16.82
CA ARG A 119 5.97 7.22 17.74
C ARG A 119 6.09 7.70 19.18
N GLU A 120 5.11 7.37 19.98
CA GLU A 120 5.11 7.51 21.43
C GLU A 120 5.24 6.16 22.09
N ASP A 121 6.05 6.10 23.13
CA ASP A 121 6.31 4.94 23.98
C ASP A 121 6.40 5.43 25.41
N TRP A 122 5.60 4.87 26.30
CA TRP A 122 5.47 5.37 27.66
C TRP A 122 5.21 4.25 28.65
N ALA A 123 5.69 4.45 29.87
CA ALA A 123 5.31 3.69 31.04
C ALA A 123 5.09 4.63 32.24
N PHE A 124 4.08 4.34 33.05
CA PHE A 124 3.80 5.03 34.31
C PHE A 124 3.31 4.04 35.36
N GLY A 125 4.06 3.88 36.46
CA GLY A 125 3.69 2.96 37.53
C GLY A 125 3.54 1.50 37.09
N GLY A 126 4.22 1.10 36.01
CA GLY A 126 4.17 -0.24 35.44
C GLY A 126 3.07 -0.47 34.39
N ASP A 127 2.14 0.48 34.21
CA ASP A 127 1.28 0.52 33.02
C ASP A 127 2.09 1.07 31.85
N TYR A 128 1.94 0.50 30.65
CA TYR A 128 2.70 0.91 29.48
C TYR A 128 1.85 0.92 28.22
N GLY A 129 2.27 1.71 27.23
CA GLY A 129 1.58 1.82 25.96
C GLY A 129 2.44 2.43 24.87
N GLU A 130 2.03 2.18 23.63
CA GLU A 130 2.60 2.80 22.45
C GLU A 130 1.48 3.46 21.64
N ASP A 131 1.77 4.59 21.01
CA ASP A 131 0.87 5.24 20.05
C ASP A 131 1.68 5.83 18.88
N PHE A 132 1.01 6.19 17.79
CA PHE A 132 1.67 6.89 16.70
C PHE A 132 0.76 7.85 15.93
N SER A 133 1.37 8.90 15.39
CA SER A 133 0.78 9.82 14.43
C SER A 133 1.52 9.80 13.10
N LEU A 134 0.81 10.11 12.01
CA LEU A 134 1.37 10.13 10.65
C LEU A 134 1.21 11.51 10.02
N THR A 135 2.22 11.93 9.27
CA THR A 135 2.14 13.13 8.42
C THR A 135 3.08 13.03 7.22
N THR A 136 2.88 13.88 6.23
CA THR A 136 3.72 13.95 5.01
C THR A 136 4.69 15.12 5.03
N THR A 137 4.68 15.95 6.08
CA THR A 137 5.57 17.12 6.17
C THR A 137 6.41 17.12 7.45
N PRO A 138 7.70 17.50 7.37
CA PRO A 138 8.57 17.54 8.54
C PRO A 138 8.12 18.59 9.58
N ASP A 139 7.54 19.71 9.13
CA ASP A 139 7.06 20.76 10.02
C ASP A 139 5.88 20.30 10.87
N MET A 140 4.93 19.57 10.26
CA MET A 140 3.82 19.00 11.00
C MET A 140 4.31 17.90 11.96
N ALA A 141 5.31 17.10 11.56
CA ALA A 141 5.88 16.09 12.44
C ALA A 141 6.54 16.74 13.67
N LYS A 142 7.28 17.83 13.47
CA LYS A 142 7.87 18.58 14.57
C LYS A 142 6.82 19.25 15.45
N TYR A 143 5.75 19.78 14.85
CA TYR A 143 4.61 20.32 15.59
C TYR A 143 3.97 19.27 16.49
N ILE A 144 3.66 18.08 15.96
CA ILE A 144 3.05 16.99 16.72
C ILE A 144 3.97 16.56 17.87
N LEU A 145 5.26 16.29 17.61
CA LEU A 145 6.21 15.95 18.67
C LEU A 145 6.25 17.04 19.76
N THR A 146 6.33 18.31 19.35
CA THR A 146 6.41 19.43 20.31
C THR A 146 5.13 19.53 21.15
N LYS A 147 3.96 19.36 20.52
CA LYS A 147 2.67 19.35 21.19
C LYS A 147 2.60 18.24 22.24
N LEU A 148 2.92 17.00 21.87
CA LEU A 148 2.85 15.83 22.76
C LEU A 148 3.77 15.98 23.98
N VAL A 149 5.01 16.39 23.77
CA VAL A 149 5.97 16.67 24.87
C VAL A 149 5.44 17.78 25.79
N THR A 150 4.86 18.84 25.21
CA THR A 150 4.33 19.96 25.99
C THR A 150 3.16 19.51 26.85
N GLU A 151 2.23 18.73 26.29
CA GLU A 151 1.08 18.19 27.01
C GLU A 151 1.53 17.28 28.17
N GLN A 152 2.53 16.42 27.97
CA GLN A 152 3.08 15.58 29.04
C GLN A 152 3.77 16.37 30.16
N LEU A 153 4.51 17.42 29.81
CA LEU A 153 5.20 18.27 30.80
C LEU A 153 4.25 19.17 31.58
N GLU A 154 3.17 19.65 30.97
CA GLU A 154 2.24 20.60 31.60
C GLU A 154 1.14 19.91 32.42
N SER A 155 0.62 18.78 31.93
CA SER A 155 -0.53 18.13 32.59
C SER A 155 -0.55 16.60 32.50
N GLY A 156 0.47 15.98 31.91
CA GLY A 156 0.61 14.52 31.84
C GLY A 156 1.50 13.93 32.94
N TYR A 157 1.83 12.65 32.79
CA TYR A 157 2.55 11.87 33.80
C TYR A 157 3.95 12.40 34.09
N VAL A 158 4.62 12.91 33.05
CA VAL A 158 5.97 13.46 33.15
C VAL A 158 6.02 14.67 34.08
N SER A 159 4.94 15.44 34.19
CA SER A 159 4.87 16.61 35.07
C SER A 159 5.16 16.25 36.54
N GLU A 160 4.83 15.04 36.98
CA GLU A 160 5.08 14.54 38.34
C GLU A 160 6.55 14.17 38.59
N TRP A 161 7.35 13.98 37.54
CA TRP A 161 8.72 13.49 37.65
C TRP A 161 9.78 14.59 37.65
N THR A 162 9.47 15.76 37.11
CA THR A 162 10.48 16.81 36.82
C THR A 162 11.26 17.32 38.04
N ASP A 163 10.70 17.18 39.24
CA ASP A 163 11.33 17.56 40.51
C ASP A 163 11.99 16.38 41.25
N LEU A 164 11.93 15.15 40.71
CA LEU A 164 12.49 13.95 41.33
C LEU A 164 14.01 13.85 41.07
N PRO A 165 14.79 13.37 42.06
CA PRO A 165 16.26 13.40 41.99
C PRO A 165 16.85 12.41 40.97
N ASP A 166 16.10 11.38 40.61
CA ASP A 166 16.47 10.34 39.63
C ASP A 166 15.85 10.60 38.24
N TRP A 167 15.22 11.75 38.02
CA TRP A 167 14.70 12.13 36.70
C TRP A 167 15.83 12.44 35.72
N GLU A 168 15.78 11.81 34.55
CA GLU A 168 16.70 12.03 33.44
C GLU A 168 15.95 12.41 32.17
N MET A 169 16.58 13.21 31.31
CA MET A 169 16.02 13.63 30.03
C MET A 169 17.09 13.74 28.94
N GLU A 170 16.75 13.23 27.76
CA GLU A 170 17.53 13.33 26.54
C GLU A 170 16.66 13.93 25.42
N CYS A 171 17.19 14.95 24.74
CA CYS A 171 16.49 15.61 23.64
C CYS A 171 17.41 15.80 22.43
N THR A 172 16.90 15.44 21.26
CA THR A 172 17.53 15.62 19.94
C THR A 172 16.55 16.31 19.00
N PRO A 173 16.96 16.74 17.78
CA PRO A 173 16.03 17.34 16.83
C PRO A 173 14.81 16.48 16.48
N ARG A 174 14.93 15.14 16.57
CA ARG A 174 13.87 14.17 16.19
C ARG A 174 13.38 13.29 17.34
N ARG A 175 13.88 13.44 18.57
CA ARG A 175 13.48 12.59 19.71
C ARG A 175 13.48 13.38 21.00
N TYR A 176 12.50 13.11 21.84
CA TYR A 176 12.48 13.49 23.25
C TYR A 176 12.27 12.23 24.07
N GLU A 177 13.04 12.07 25.13
CA GLU A 177 12.91 10.95 26.04
C GLU A 177 13.22 11.39 27.46
N CYS A 178 12.41 10.96 28.42
CA CYS A 178 12.66 11.20 29.83
C CYS A 178 12.10 10.04 30.67
N GLY A 179 12.55 9.93 31.91
CA GLY A 179 12.09 8.89 32.83
C GLY A 179 12.84 8.93 34.14
N LEU A 180 12.51 8.01 35.03
CA LEU A 180 13.18 7.85 36.32
C LEU A 180 14.28 6.79 36.19
N HIS A 181 15.53 7.15 36.43
CA HIS A 181 16.70 6.28 36.21
C HIS A 181 16.56 4.92 36.91
N ASP A 182 16.16 4.93 38.18
CA ASP A 182 16.06 3.73 39.01
C ASP A 182 14.81 2.88 38.70
N SER A 183 13.85 3.42 37.92
CA SER A 183 12.59 2.74 37.58
C SER A 183 12.15 2.96 36.13
N TYR A 184 13.10 3.11 35.20
CA TYR A 184 12.81 3.50 33.81
C TYR A 184 11.79 2.59 33.12
N TYR A 185 11.88 1.28 33.34
CA TYR A 185 10.94 0.31 32.77
C TYR A 185 9.48 0.53 33.22
N GLU A 186 9.29 1.12 34.40
CA GLU A 186 7.97 1.42 34.96
C GLU A 186 7.57 2.89 34.75
N ASN A 187 8.55 3.77 34.50
CA ASN A 187 8.38 5.23 34.45
C ASN A 187 9.28 5.85 33.37
N HIS A 188 8.77 5.92 32.14
CA HIS A 188 9.40 6.66 31.06
C HIS A 188 8.37 7.27 30.11
N TYR A 189 8.80 8.28 29.37
CA TYR A 189 8.06 8.84 28.25
C TYR A 189 9.03 9.16 27.13
N LYS A 190 8.72 8.64 25.94
CA LYS A 190 9.54 8.76 24.75
C LYS A 190 8.67 9.11 23.56
N VAL A 191 9.12 10.08 22.77
CA VAL A 191 8.54 10.37 21.47
C VAL A 191 9.63 10.59 20.42
N CYS A 192 9.51 9.94 19.27
CA CYS A 192 10.47 10.07 18.17
C CYS A 192 9.81 10.25 16.80
N ILE A 193 10.47 11.01 15.92
CA ILE A 193 10.11 11.18 14.50
C ILE A 193 10.97 10.23 13.67
N GLU A 194 10.31 9.27 13.03
CA GLU A 194 10.89 8.36 12.05
C GLU A 194 10.49 8.80 10.65
N GLU A 195 11.43 8.73 9.71
CA GLU A 195 11.21 9.05 8.30
C GLU A 195 11.18 7.75 7.51
N GLN A 196 10.12 7.54 6.74
CA GLN A 196 9.92 6.32 5.97
C GLN A 196 9.46 6.66 4.55
N GLU A 197 9.92 5.88 3.57
CA GLU A 197 9.41 5.95 2.21
C GLU A 197 8.27 4.93 2.03
N LEU A 198 7.10 5.41 1.64
CA LEU A 198 5.94 4.60 1.31
C LEU A 198 5.85 4.44 -0.21
N PRO A 199 6.03 3.22 -0.77
CA PRO A 199 5.75 2.96 -2.17
C PRO A 199 4.25 3.15 -2.44
N ILE A 200 3.92 3.89 -3.50
CA ILE A 200 2.54 4.17 -3.88
C ILE A 200 2.28 3.60 -5.26
N ASP A 201 1.32 2.70 -5.41
CA ASP A 201 0.90 2.22 -6.73
C ASP A 201 -0.06 3.20 -7.43
N ASP A 202 -0.33 2.97 -8.71
CA ASP A 202 -1.25 3.81 -9.47
C ASP A 202 -2.69 3.79 -8.93
N THR A 203 -3.09 2.73 -8.24
CA THR A 203 -4.42 2.63 -7.63
C THR A 203 -4.55 3.61 -6.47
N ALA A 204 -3.54 3.69 -5.62
CA ALA A 204 -3.47 4.65 -4.52
C ALA A 204 -3.41 6.09 -5.04
N VAL A 205 -2.60 6.38 -6.08
CA VAL A 205 -2.59 7.71 -6.73
C VAL A 205 -3.98 8.07 -7.26
N ARG A 206 -4.65 7.15 -7.95
CA ARG A 206 -6.02 7.34 -8.44
C ARG A 206 -7.01 7.58 -7.31
N SER A 207 -6.91 6.83 -6.21
CA SER A 207 -7.77 7.03 -5.03
C SER A 207 -7.62 8.43 -4.44
N LEU A 208 -6.39 8.94 -4.33
CA LEU A 208 -6.13 10.30 -3.85
C LEU A 208 -6.72 11.37 -4.79
N LEU A 209 -6.58 11.18 -6.11
CA LEU A 209 -7.21 12.05 -7.09
C LEU A 209 -8.74 12.02 -6.98
N ASP A 210 -9.34 10.83 -6.83
CA ASP A 210 -10.78 10.66 -6.70
C ASP A 210 -11.31 11.41 -5.47
N ASN A 211 -10.60 11.37 -4.35
CA ASN A 211 -10.93 12.15 -3.16
C ASN A 211 -10.88 13.66 -3.42
N GLN A 212 -9.88 14.15 -4.17
CA GLN A 212 -9.82 15.56 -4.55
C GLN A 212 -10.98 15.97 -5.47
N LEU A 213 -11.32 15.13 -6.46
CA LEU A 213 -12.44 15.39 -7.36
C LEU A 213 -13.78 15.45 -6.61
N ARG A 214 -13.96 14.60 -5.59
CA ARG A 214 -15.14 14.65 -4.71
C ARG A 214 -15.20 15.95 -3.92
N ARG A 215 -14.06 16.40 -3.38
CA ARG A 215 -13.97 17.68 -2.67
C ARG A 215 -14.35 18.84 -3.58
N TYR A 216 -13.78 18.92 -4.79
CA TYR A 216 -14.14 19.95 -5.76
C TYR A 216 -15.60 19.87 -6.18
N PHE A 217 -16.15 18.67 -6.33
CA PHE A 217 -17.57 18.51 -6.60
C PHE A 217 -18.43 19.06 -5.47
N ALA A 218 -18.10 18.72 -4.21
CA ALA A 218 -18.81 19.20 -3.02
C ALA A 218 -18.75 20.73 -2.90
N GLU A 219 -17.55 21.31 -3.03
CA GLU A 219 -17.33 22.77 -3.04
C GLU A 219 -18.11 23.45 -4.17
N GLN A 220 -18.17 22.83 -5.35
CA GLN A 220 -18.83 23.41 -6.51
C GLN A 220 -20.36 23.44 -6.39
N ILE A 221 -20.97 22.40 -5.82
CA ILE A 221 -22.43 22.30 -5.66
C ILE A 221 -22.94 23.03 -4.41
N GLU A 222 -22.05 23.49 -3.54
CA GLU A 222 -22.42 24.22 -2.34
C GLU A 222 -23.28 25.45 -2.70
N GLY A 223 -24.47 25.53 -2.11
CA GLY A 223 -25.41 26.62 -2.36
C GLY A 223 -26.22 26.52 -3.66
N TRP A 224 -26.14 25.40 -4.40
CA TRP A 224 -27.00 25.18 -5.57
C TRP A 224 -28.47 25.03 -5.16
N GLY A 225 -29.38 25.69 -5.89
CA GLY A 225 -30.82 25.57 -5.65
C GLY A 225 -31.35 24.16 -5.92
N GLU A 226 -30.65 23.40 -6.77
CA GLU A 226 -30.94 22.00 -7.08
C GLU A 226 -30.73 21.03 -5.90
N LEU A 227 -30.11 21.50 -4.81
CA LEU A 227 -30.02 20.75 -3.56
C LEU A 227 -31.26 20.92 -2.66
N GLU A 228 -32.17 21.85 -3.00
CA GLU A 228 -33.38 22.10 -2.22
C GLU A 228 -34.24 20.83 -2.13
N GLY A 229 -34.55 20.42 -0.89
CA GLY A 229 -35.31 19.20 -0.61
C GLY A 229 -34.47 17.95 -0.36
N LEU A 230 -33.13 18.01 -0.49
CA LEU A 230 -32.22 16.95 -0.05
C LEU A 230 -31.79 17.14 1.40
N THR A 231 -31.60 16.03 2.12
CA THR A 231 -30.99 16.05 3.46
C THR A 231 -29.47 16.10 3.39
N GLU A 232 -28.80 16.54 4.47
CA GLU A 232 -27.33 16.51 4.57
C GLU A 232 -26.75 15.10 4.34
N GLN A 233 -27.44 14.06 4.82
CA GLN A 233 -27.04 12.68 4.59
C GLN A 233 -27.12 12.32 3.10
N GLN A 234 -28.20 12.68 2.40
CA GLN A 234 -28.35 12.42 0.97
C GLN A 234 -27.29 13.16 0.14
N ILE A 235 -26.94 14.39 0.53
CA ILE A 235 -25.87 15.16 -0.10
C ILE A 235 -24.51 14.48 0.14
N THR A 236 -24.25 14.02 1.36
CA THR A 236 -23.02 13.30 1.73
C THR A 236 -22.88 12.00 0.94
N GLU A 237 -23.94 11.20 0.86
CA GLU A 237 -23.99 9.95 0.07
C GLU A 237 -23.78 10.21 -1.42
N MET A 238 -24.37 11.27 -1.96
CA MET A 238 -24.17 11.69 -3.35
C MET A 238 -22.72 12.08 -3.63
N VAL A 239 -22.10 12.90 -2.76
CA VAL A 239 -20.68 13.30 -2.89
C VAL A 239 -19.76 12.09 -2.78
N ALA A 240 -20.09 11.12 -1.94
CA ALA A 240 -19.35 9.87 -1.75
C ALA A 240 -19.57 8.82 -2.87
N ALA A 241 -20.53 9.03 -3.77
CA ALA A 241 -20.89 8.04 -4.79
C ALA A 241 -19.73 7.75 -5.77
N PRO A 242 -19.34 6.48 -6.01
CA PRO A 242 -18.15 6.10 -6.81
C PRO A 242 -18.16 6.62 -8.25
N ASN A 243 -19.34 6.95 -8.78
CA ASN A 243 -19.49 7.49 -10.12
C ASN A 243 -19.16 9.00 -10.24
N VAL A 244 -19.04 9.75 -9.14
CA VAL A 244 -18.74 11.19 -9.19
C VAL A 244 -17.36 11.45 -9.81
N PRO A 245 -16.24 10.91 -9.28
CA PRO A 245 -14.93 11.05 -9.91
C PRO A 245 -14.90 10.54 -11.36
N GLN A 246 -15.55 9.42 -11.63
CA GLN A 246 -15.62 8.82 -12.98
C GLN A 246 -16.29 9.76 -13.99
N ARG A 247 -17.41 10.39 -13.61
CA ARG A 247 -18.13 11.33 -14.46
C ARG A 247 -17.30 12.58 -14.72
N ILE A 248 -16.61 13.11 -13.71
CA ILE A 248 -15.76 14.30 -13.87
C ILE A 248 -14.59 14.00 -14.81
N ARG A 249 -13.88 12.88 -14.63
CA ARG A 249 -12.80 12.45 -15.54
C ARG A 249 -13.28 12.33 -16.98
N ARG A 250 -14.43 11.68 -17.20
CA ARG A 250 -15.00 11.53 -18.54
C ARG A 250 -15.30 12.87 -19.21
N GLN A 251 -15.67 13.90 -18.45
CA GLN A 251 -15.84 15.25 -19.00
C GLN A 251 -14.50 15.92 -19.32
N LEU A 252 -13.48 15.75 -18.47
CA LEU A 252 -12.14 16.28 -18.73
C LEU A 252 -11.50 15.64 -19.98
N GLU A 253 -11.67 14.34 -20.18
CA GLU A 253 -11.24 13.60 -21.37
C GLU A 253 -11.94 14.12 -22.64
N LYS A 254 -13.27 14.27 -22.60
CA LYS A 254 -14.06 14.78 -23.73
C LYS A 254 -13.68 16.19 -24.17
N ASN A 255 -13.22 17.01 -23.23
CA ASN A 255 -12.80 18.38 -23.52
C ASN A 255 -11.39 18.45 -24.11
N GLY A 256 -10.71 17.32 -24.36
CA GLY A 256 -9.37 17.24 -24.95
C GLY A 256 -8.25 17.79 -24.05
N PHE A 257 -8.61 18.28 -22.85
CA PHE A 257 -7.71 19.03 -21.98
C PHE A 257 -6.68 18.16 -21.27
N LEU A 258 -6.96 16.85 -21.15
CA LEU A 258 -6.18 15.98 -20.25
C LEU A 258 -5.07 15.18 -20.93
N MET A 259 -5.16 14.89 -22.23
CA MET A 259 -4.23 13.95 -22.87
C MET A 259 -3.31 14.59 -23.92
N ASP A 260 -3.87 15.32 -24.90
CA ASP A 260 -3.05 15.85 -26.00
C ASP A 260 -2.12 16.98 -25.54
N SER A 261 -2.65 17.93 -24.78
CA SER A 261 -1.88 19.03 -24.18
C SER A 261 -0.87 18.54 -23.13
N PHE A 262 -1.22 17.47 -22.40
CA PHE A 262 -0.37 16.89 -21.36
C PHE A 262 0.87 16.25 -21.97
N TRP A 263 0.72 15.34 -22.94
CA TRP A 263 1.86 14.66 -23.56
C TRP A 263 2.74 15.63 -24.36
N GLU A 264 2.15 16.64 -25.00
CA GLU A 264 2.92 17.69 -25.66
C GLU A 264 3.78 18.47 -24.65
N SER A 265 3.23 18.82 -23.49
CA SER A 265 3.95 19.51 -22.42
C SER A 265 5.06 18.65 -21.82
N VAL A 266 4.78 17.36 -21.57
CA VAL A 266 5.77 16.39 -21.10
C VAL A 266 6.92 16.25 -22.09
N ALA A 267 6.62 16.13 -23.39
CA ALA A 267 7.65 15.99 -24.42
C ALA A 267 8.58 17.21 -24.49
N ARG A 268 8.02 18.42 -24.43
CA ARG A 268 8.80 19.66 -24.43
C ARG A 268 9.69 19.77 -23.19
N ALA A 269 9.12 19.58 -21.99
CA ALA A 269 9.89 19.64 -20.74
C ALA A 269 11.00 18.58 -20.70
N SER A 270 10.71 17.36 -21.20
CA SER A 270 11.68 16.28 -21.28
C SER A 270 12.87 16.66 -22.18
N PHE A 271 12.60 17.26 -23.34
CA PHE A 271 13.66 17.70 -24.26
C PHE A 271 14.58 18.74 -23.61
N ASP A 272 14.01 19.76 -22.98
CA ASP A 272 14.78 20.83 -22.33
C ASP A 272 15.62 20.30 -21.16
N LEU A 273 15.02 19.50 -20.27
CA LEU A 273 15.72 18.92 -19.12
C LEU A 273 16.85 17.98 -19.54
N VAL A 274 16.61 17.11 -20.53
CA VAL A 274 17.65 16.19 -21.03
C VAL A 274 18.82 16.96 -21.63
N ARG A 275 18.57 18.07 -22.34
CA ARG A 275 19.63 18.94 -22.87
C ARG A 275 20.44 19.57 -21.74
N GLU A 276 19.79 20.16 -20.74
CA GLU A 276 20.47 20.77 -19.58
C GLU A 276 21.36 19.77 -18.83
N TYR A 277 20.87 18.54 -18.64
CA TYR A 277 21.67 17.49 -18.00
C TYR A 277 22.88 17.08 -18.83
N LYS A 278 22.76 17.01 -20.16
CA LYS A 278 23.89 16.72 -21.05
C LYS A 278 24.93 17.82 -21.04
N GLU A 279 24.52 19.09 -21.00
CA GLU A 279 25.42 20.23 -20.95
C GLU A 279 26.22 20.30 -19.64
N LYS A 280 25.65 19.84 -18.52
CA LYS A 280 26.36 19.74 -17.22
C LYS A 280 27.38 18.60 -17.13
N LEU A 281 27.36 17.67 -18.09
CA LEU A 281 28.25 16.50 -18.14
C LEU A 281 29.49 16.71 -19.03
N ILE A 282 29.61 17.88 -19.69
CA ILE A 282 30.72 18.30 -20.53
C ILE A 282 31.59 19.31 -19.76
#